data_AF-A0A182QGS5-F1
#
_entry.id   AF-A0A182QGS5-F1
#
_cell.length_a   1.000
_cell.length_b   1.000
_cell.length_c   1.000
_cell.angle_alpha   90.00
_cell.angle_beta   90.00
_cell.angle_gamma   90.00
#
_symmetry.space_group_name_H-M   'P 1'
#
loop_
_entity.id
_entity.type
_entity.pdbx_description
1 polymer ?
#
loop_
_entity_poly.entity_id
_entity_poly.type
_entity_poly.pdbx_seq_one_letter_code
_entity_poly.pdbx_strand_id
1 'polypeptide(L)'
;MFDRIDVPETIIALSSDHFPMIPQVDDEATHSWRQRRNYRKADWCRFESIMDSIVPTDVPLDTGSDIDAALANLDINMKEAESRSVPLVEVRSHLVSIDSETQRLISIKNSMHRRSCQHLD
;
A
#
# COMPACT_ATOMS: atom_id res chain seq x y z
N MET A 1 -19.88 -35.53 -12.15
CA MET A 1 -21.19 -35.92 -11.60
C MET A 1 -21.09 -35.56 -10.12
N PHE A 2 -21.73 -34.47 -9.70
CA PHE A 2 -21.62 -33.97 -8.33
C PHE A 2 -22.75 -34.60 -7.51
N ASP A 3 -22.38 -35.35 -6.48
CA ASP A 3 -23.34 -35.91 -5.53
C ASP A 3 -24.11 -34.78 -4.85
N ARG A 4 -25.43 -34.94 -4.78
CA ARG A 4 -26.32 -34.03 -4.06
C ARG A 4 -26.05 -34.16 -2.57
N ILE A 5 -25.73 -33.04 -1.94
CA ILE A 5 -25.58 -32.93 -0.50
C ILE A 5 -26.98 -32.65 0.07
N ASP A 6 -27.64 -33.71 0.56
CA ASP A 6 -29.02 -33.66 1.06
C ASP A 6 -29.13 -33.21 2.54
N VAL A 7 -27.99 -32.92 3.20
CA VAL A 7 -27.96 -32.45 4.60
C VAL A 7 -26.93 -31.32 4.75
N PRO A 8 -27.27 -30.18 5.37
CA PRO A 8 -26.31 -29.09 5.59
C PRO A 8 -25.22 -29.52 6.58
N GLU A 9 -23.97 -29.56 6.13
CA GLU A 9 -22.80 -29.81 6.98
C GLU A 9 -22.13 -28.49 7.39
N THR A 10 -21.89 -28.31 8.69
CA THR A 10 -21.13 -27.18 9.24
C THR A 10 -19.63 -27.39 8.98
N ILE A 11 -19.07 -26.53 8.12
CA ILE A 11 -17.63 -26.50 7.87
C ILE A 11 -16.95 -25.80 9.06
N ILE A 12 -16.35 -26.59 9.96
CA ILE A 12 -15.66 -26.14 11.19
C ILE A 12 -14.56 -25.09 10.90
N ALA A 13 -13.98 -25.09 9.70
CA ALA A 13 -12.93 -24.15 9.31
C ALA A 13 -13.37 -22.66 9.28
N LEU A 14 -14.67 -22.37 9.40
CA LEU A 14 -15.22 -21.00 9.41
C LEU A 14 -16.13 -20.73 10.63
N SER A 15 -16.23 -21.65 11.59
CA SER A 15 -17.02 -21.42 12.81
C SER A 15 -16.21 -20.57 13.79
N SER A 16 -16.21 -19.26 13.55
CA SER A 16 -15.81 -18.28 14.56
C SER A 16 -17.01 -18.02 15.47
N ASP A 17 -16.80 -18.05 16.78
CA ASP A 17 -17.77 -17.63 17.81
C ASP A 17 -17.89 -16.10 17.90
N HIS A 18 -17.13 -15.37 17.09
CA HIS A 18 -17.18 -13.92 17.01
C HIS A 18 -18.25 -13.43 16.03
N PHE A 19 -19.12 -12.54 16.50
CA PHE A 19 -20.07 -11.84 15.65
C PHE A 19 -19.34 -10.93 14.66
N PRO A 20 -19.68 -10.98 13.36
CA PRO A 20 -19.08 -10.09 12.38
C PRO A 20 -19.52 -8.65 12.67
N MET A 21 -18.53 -7.77 12.89
CA MET A 21 -18.76 -6.33 12.89
C MET A 21 -18.70 -5.83 11.45
N ILE A 22 -19.83 -5.33 10.95
CA ILE A 22 -19.94 -4.70 9.63
C ILE A 22 -19.94 -3.20 9.86
N PRO A 23 -18.82 -2.49 9.62
CA PRO A 23 -18.82 -1.05 9.74
C PRO A 23 -19.66 -0.45 8.60
N GLN A 24 -20.57 0.46 8.94
CA GLN A 24 -21.14 1.38 7.96
C GLN A 24 -20.08 2.42 7.64
N VAL A 25 -19.48 2.31 6.46
CA VAL A 25 -18.55 3.30 5.93
C VAL A 25 -19.32 4.12 4.91
N ASP A 26 -19.81 5.28 5.34
CA ASP A 26 -20.40 6.29 4.47
C ASP A 26 -19.27 7.06 3.79
N ASP A 27 -18.59 6.40 2.85
CA ASP A 27 -17.54 7.02 2.05
C ASP A 27 -17.84 6.77 0.57
N GLU A 28 -17.93 7.86 -0.19
CA GLU A 28 -18.16 7.79 -1.62
C GLU A 28 -16.79 7.52 -2.27
N ALA A 29 -16.60 6.32 -2.81
CA ALA A 29 -15.37 5.92 -3.47
C ALA A 29 -15.15 6.77 -4.73
N THR A 30 -14.59 7.97 -4.55
CA THR A 30 -14.30 8.89 -5.64
C THR A 30 -13.08 8.37 -6.38
N HIS A 31 -13.30 7.92 -7.62
CA HIS A 31 -12.26 7.55 -8.56
C HIS A 31 -11.48 8.79 -9.02
N SER A 32 -10.63 9.31 -8.14
CA SER A 32 -9.74 10.42 -8.43
C SER A 32 -8.41 9.89 -8.97
N TRP A 33 -7.90 10.56 -10.00
CA TRP A 33 -6.50 10.45 -10.36
C TRP A 33 -5.67 10.98 -9.21
N ARG A 34 -4.70 10.18 -8.74
CA ARG A 34 -3.75 10.61 -7.72
C ARG A 34 -2.35 10.58 -8.31
N GLN A 35 -1.60 11.64 -8.07
CA GLN A 35 -0.18 11.67 -8.39
C GLN A 35 0.57 10.87 -7.32
N ARG A 36 1.42 9.94 -7.75
CA ARG A 36 2.33 9.18 -6.90
C ARG A 36 3.72 9.19 -7.49
N ARG A 37 4.73 9.14 -6.64
CA ARG A 37 6.12 8.96 -7.07
C ARG A 37 6.37 7.51 -7.47
N ASN A 38 6.99 7.30 -8.63
CA ASN A 38 7.30 5.97 -9.14
C ASN A 38 8.77 5.60 -8.89
N TYR A 39 9.05 5.08 -7.71
CA TYR A 39 10.40 4.66 -7.33
C TYR A 39 10.96 3.49 -8.16
N ARG A 40 10.09 2.70 -8.81
CA ARG A 40 10.54 1.63 -9.72
C ARG A 40 11.20 2.20 -10.99
N LYS A 41 10.80 3.41 -11.41
CA LYS A 41 11.35 4.11 -12.57
C LYS A 41 12.27 5.27 -12.16
N ALA A 42 12.68 5.34 -10.90
CA ALA A 42 13.60 6.37 -10.44
C ALA A 42 14.98 6.20 -11.10
N ASP A 43 15.60 7.32 -11.44
CA ASP A 43 17.00 7.36 -11.87
C ASP A 43 17.90 7.50 -10.64
N TRP A 44 18.35 6.36 -10.11
CA TRP A 44 19.16 6.32 -8.89
C TRP A 44 20.56 6.87 -9.08
N CYS A 45 21.15 6.72 -10.27
CA CYS A 45 22.45 7.33 -10.59
C CYS A 45 22.36 8.85 -10.54
N ARG A 46 21.28 9.41 -11.08
CA ARG A 46 21.02 10.85 -11.00
C ARG A 46 20.74 11.31 -9.57
N PHE A 47 19.99 10.53 -8.81
CA PHE A 47 19.73 10.83 -7.40
C PHE A 47 21.05 10.90 -6.60
N GLU A 48 21.91 9.89 -6.75
CA GLU A 48 23.22 9.81 -6.12
C GLU A 48 24.10 10.99 -6.51
N SER A 49 24.23 11.28 -7.81
CA SER A 49 25.01 12.42 -8.29
C SER A 49 24.50 13.77 -7.75
N ILE A 50 23.18 13.93 -7.59
CA ILE A 50 22.62 15.13 -6.98
C ILE A 50 23.00 15.18 -5.50
N MET A 51 22.78 14.09 -4.75
CA MET A 51 23.12 14.01 -3.33
C MET A 51 24.60 14.30 -3.07
N ASP A 52 25.51 13.72 -3.85
CA ASP A 52 26.95 13.98 -3.75
C ASP A 52 27.31 15.45 -4.01
N SER A 53 26.52 16.14 -4.84
CA SER A 53 26.75 17.56 -5.15
C SER A 53 26.20 18.54 -4.11
N ILE A 54 25.12 18.16 -3.41
CA ILE A 54 24.38 19.07 -2.51
C ILE A 54 24.59 18.79 -1.02
N VAL A 55 25.03 17.58 -0.64
CA VAL A 55 25.28 17.25 0.76
C VAL A 55 26.69 17.69 1.14
N PRO A 56 26.84 18.70 2.00
CA PRO A 56 28.15 19.11 2.47
C PRO A 56 28.71 18.06 3.43
N THR A 57 29.89 17.51 3.12
CA THR A 57 30.59 16.53 3.96
C THR A 57 31.37 17.18 5.11
N ASP A 58 31.67 18.47 4.99
CA ASP A 58 32.63 19.17 5.84
C ASP A 58 31.93 20.08 6.88
N VAL A 59 30.68 19.76 7.24
CA VAL A 59 29.94 20.51 8.26
C VAL A 59 30.45 20.12 9.65
N PRO A 60 30.94 21.08 10.46
CA PRO A 60 31.31 20.80 11.85
C PRO A 60 30.06 20.48 12.68
N LEU A 61 30.11 19.37 13.43
CA LEU A 61 29.00 18.84 14.24
C LEU A 61 29.36 18.87 15.72
N ASP A 62 29.74 20.05 16.21
CA ASP A 62 30.29 20.21 17.56
C ASP A 62 29.20 20.32 18.64
N THR A 63 28.01 20.80 18.27
CA THR A 63 26.87 20.95 19.19
C THR A 63 25.66 20.13 18.75
N GLY A 64 24.76 19.84 19.69
CA GLY A 64 23.48 19.18 19.37
C GLY A 64 22.63 19.99 18.38
N SER A 65 22.69 21.33 18.45
CA SER A 65 21.99 22.20 17.49
C SER A 65 22.56 22.06 16.07
N ASP A 66 23.87 21.82 15.94
CA ASP A 66 24.50 21.64 14.63
C ASP A 66 24.07 20.31 14.00
N ILE A 67 23.93 19.26 14.83
CA ILE A 67 23.41 17.96 14.41
C ILE A 67 21.97 18.08 13.93
N ASP A 68 21.10 18.74 14.70
CA ASP A 68 19.70 18.94 14.33
C ASP A 68 19.57 19.73 13.02
N ALA A 69 20.40 20.77 12.86
CA ALA A 69 20.45 21.56 11.62
C ALA A 69 20.95 20.73 10.43
N ALA A 70 21.98 19.90 10.61
CA ALA A 70 22.50 19.03 9.58
C ALA A 70 21.46 17.98 9.13
N LEU A 71 20.70 17.41 10.07
CA LEU A 71 19.61 16.48 9.77
C LEU A 71 18.46 17.15 9.02
N ALA A 72 18.08 18.37 9.42
CA ALA A 72 17.05 19.14 8.72
C ALA A 72 17.49 19.45 7.28
N ASN A 73 18.74 19.86 7.08
CA ASN A 73 19.30 20.10 5.75
C ASN A 73 19.38 18.81 4.92
N LEU A 74 19.73 17.67 5.54
CA LEU A 74 19.75 16.39 4.86
C LEU A 74 18.35 16.01 4.34
N ASP A 75 17.30 16.16 5.14
CA ASP A 75 15.92 15.89 4.72
C ASP A 75 15.47 16.79 3.56
N ILE A 76 15.83 18.08 3.60
CA ILE A 76 15.58 19.02 2.50
C ILE A 76 16.29 18.55 1.22
N ASN A 77 17.58 18.22 1.33
CA ASN A 77 18.40 17.78 0.20
C ASN A 77 17.87 16.46 -0.40
N MET A 78 17.46 15.50 0.43
CA MET A 78 16.86 14.25 -0.03
C MET A 78 15.56 14.49 -0.78
N LYS A 79 14.68 15.38 -0.28
CA LYS A 79 13.43 15.76 -0.96
C LYS A 79 13.70 16.46 -2.30
N GLU A 80 14.74 17.29 -2.37
CA GLU A 80 15.14 17.92 -3.62
C GLU A 80 15.63 16.88 -4.64
N ALA A 81 16.58 16.03 -4.24
CA ALA A 81 17.13 14.97 -5.09
C ALA A 81 16.01 14.03 -5.59
N GLU A 82 15.08 13.69 -4.72
CA GLU A 82 13.92 12.88 -5.03
C GLU A 82 13.02 13.57 -6.07
N SER A 83 12.71 14.85 -5.89
CA SER A 83 11.85 15.61 -6.80
C SER A 83 12.41 15.68 -8.23
N ARG A 84 13.74 15.62 -8.38
CA ARG A 84 14.46 15.74 -9.65
C ARG A 84 14.74 14.40 -10.32
N SER A 85 14.68 13.31 -9.56
CA SER A 85 15.13 11.98 -10.01
C SER A 85 14.03 10.92 -10.01
N VAL A 86 12.95 11.14 -9.24
CA VAL A 86 11.81 10.22 -9.17
C VAL A 86 10.63 10.80 -9.94
N PRO A 87 10.17 10.16 -11.04
CA PRO A 87 9.06 10.68 -11.81
C PRO A 87 7.74 10.59 -11.04
N LEU A 88 6.95 11.66 -11.13
CA LEU A 88 5.54 11.67 -10.74
C LEU A 88 4.72 10.98 -11.83
N VAL A 89 3.90 10.01 -11.43
CA VAL A 89 2.97 9.32 -12.31
C VAL A 89 1.55 9.49 -11.79
N GLU A 90 0.62 9.69 -12.72
CA GLU A 90 -0.80 9.66 -12.40
C GLU A 90 -1.26 8.20 -12.32
N VAL A 91 -1.77 7.82 -11.15
CA VAL A 91 -2.28 6.48 -10.90
C VAL A 91 -3.75 6.59 -10.57
N ARG A 92 -4.56 5.75 -11.21
CA ARG A 92 -5.94 5.52 -10.76
C ARG A 92 -5.92 4.52 -9.62
N SER A 93 -6.68 4.77 -8.56
CA SER A 93 -6.73 3.92 -7.36
C SER A 93 -6.98 2.43 -7.64
N HIS A 94 -7.68 2.09 -8.72
CA HIS A 94 -7.98 0.71 -9.12
C HIS A 94 -6.90 0.00 -9.96
N LEU A 95 -5.80 0.69 -10.32
CA LEU A 95 -4.72 0.13 -11.15
C LEU A 95 -3.52 -0.37 -10.35
N VAL A 96 -3.59 -0.39 -9.01
CA VAL A 96 -2.64 -1.18 -8.23
C VAL A 96 -2.95 -2.64 -8.53
N SER A 97 -2.18 -3.25 -9.43
CA SER A 97 -2.31 -4.66 -9.75
C SER A 97 -2.00 -5.47 -8.50
N ILE A 98 -3.05 -5.91 -7.82
CA ILE A 98 -2.94 -6.92 -6.78
C ILE A 98 -2.41 -8.18 -7.47
N ASP A 99 -1.41 -8.84 -6.88
CA ASP A 99 -0.83 -10.06 -7.42
C ASP A 99 -1.89 -11.17 -7.53
N SER A 100 -1.66 -12.13 -8.41
CA SER A 100 -2.65 -13.18 -8.71
C SER A 100 -3.03 -14.01 -7.50
N GLU A 101 -2.10 -14.21 -6.55
CA GLU A 101 -2.36 -14.99 -5.35
C GLU A 101 -3.27 -14.21 -4.38
N THR A 102 -2.99 -12.93 -4.15
CA THR A 102 -3.87 -12.10 -3.33
C THR A 102 -5.27 -11.96 -3.96
N GLN A 103 -5.39 -11.83 -5.29
CA GLN A 103 -6.70 -11.84 -5.98
C GLN A 103 -7.45 -13.15 -5.78
N ARG A 104 -6.73 -14.29 -5.86
CA ARG A 104 -7.29 -15.63 -5.63
C ARG A 104 -7.80 -15.79 -4.20
N LEU A 105 -7.04 -15.34 -3.20
CA LEU A 105 -7.44 -15.40 -1.79
C LEU A 105 -8.69 -14.55 -1.53
N ILE A 106 -8.77 -13.35 -2.10
CA ILE A 106 -9.96 -12.49 -2.02
C ILE A 106 -11.17 -13.20 -2.66
N SER A 107 -10.99 -13.79 -3.84
CA SER A 107 -12.05 -14.53 -4.54
C SER A 107 -12.57 -15.71 -3.72
N ILE A 108 -11.67 -16.51 -3.14
CA ILE A 108 -12.01 -17.65 -2.28
C ILE A 108 -12.81 -17.16 -1.07
N LYS A 109 -12.31 -16.16 -0.33
CA LYS A 109 -13.01 -15.56 0.83
C LYS A 109 -14.42 -15.08 0.46
N ASN A 110 -14.55 -14.32 -0.62
CA ASN A 110 -15.84 -13.78 -1.06
C ASN A 110 -16.81 -14.89 -1.49
N SER A 111 -16.31 -15.94 -2.14
CA SER A 111 -17.14 -17.09 -2.53
C SER A 111 -17.70 -17.83 -1.32
N MET A 112 -16.91 -17.99 -0.26
CA MET A 112 -17.32 -18.65 0.98
C MET A 112 -18.39 -17.82 1.70
N HIS A 113 -18.19 -16.49 1.83
CA HIS A 113 -19.19 -15.59 2.41
C HIS A 113 -20.54 -15.64 1.69
N ARG A 114 -20.55 -15.62 0.34
CA ARG A 114 -21.81 -15.67 -0.43
C ARG A 114 -22.59 -16.98 -0.20
N ARG A 115 -21.89 -18.10 -0.10
CA ARG A 115 -22.50 -19.41 0.18
C ARG A 115 -23.12 -19.44 1.58
N SER A 116 -22.47 -18.83 2.56
CA SER A 116 -22.99 -18.73 3.93
C SER A 116 -24.21 -17.81 4.05
N CYS A 117 -24.28 -16.71 3.28
CA CYS A 117 -25.44 -15.81 3.29
C CYS A 117 -26.67 -16.36 2.55
N GLN A 118 -26.49 -17.31 1.61
CA GLN A 118 -27.60 -17.96 0.87
C GLN A 118 -28.27 -19.11 1.66
N HIS A 119 -27.87 -19.36 2.91
CA HIS A 119 -28.45 -20.41 3.78
C HIS A 119 -29.29 -19.81 4.93
N LEU A 120 -29.72 -18.55 4.81
CA LEU A 120 -30.50 -17.82 5.82
C LEU A 120 -31.91 -17.40 5.35
N ASP A 121 -32.35 -17.86 4.17
CA ASP A 121 -33.75 -17.79 3.69
C ASP A 121 -34.33 -19.22 3.57
#